data_AF-A0A7M4F7Y9-F1
#
_entry.id   AF-A0A7M4F7Y9-F1
#
_cell.length_a   1.000
_cell.length_b   1.000
_cell.length_c   1.000
_cell.angle_alpha   90.00
_cell.angle_beta   90.00
_cell.angle_gamma   90.00
#
_symmetry.space_group_name_H-M   'P 1'
#
loop_
_entity.id
_entity.type
_entity.pdbx_description
1 polymer ?
#
loop_
_entity_poly.entity_id
_entity_poly.type
_entity_poly.pdbx_seq_one_letter_code
_entity_poly.pdbx_strand_id
1 'polypeptide(L)'
;MSKKLFLPPLPASSSSAENGRNAECSTGQHPASSAPANKLRERLVCSAPKVSVPNPQALRFVHNTKAQERTRKRQQPIKLEPLPVLKVYQHNKQPEYIYQKNKEHLLACGLLQPSADKRKWSAPVASLTPLAEEIFIKLQLMHRVLMPTPPKQPRTTLKPTACKSSSPSPSYAYEDIEDVIKANITDPLEIIKIICENKNLGFLYVTPAVPRSSVEYDAFNLKIVSYDCINKNDYYTISQKAVIHTCNGEVEFLPLDRWEQEYLYHKTFTKIPIFAIFCKLKSFTEWRKNVCSKKIRGCRKALQENLFILNASLRPAVLNVQEMCYRISDMGLCRIEKGYTYTLEEFRNVQVKQLDEVASRLSEFRELAKEVVRSACQTALLEFGFTPDDYSYRRQTTSTMLILPHFERELYGESTDKMTYTEQASKRSHCRRLTCFIRLADCLIVNTMHVLAVKSVTSLLNYLTEKLKRTPAADVIQKWNTELKNEVSDKKAAPGIGGQNEEEAYLPMFLTELILEISTLLFAPPLEDFQDGIADIVHQFQETVLSVANLVPDKYFDAFTQPVINNTIEEKTCGEGPSLSTMFKDDRHLQTIIQQIKVPNTFLFYMIFFSSL
;
A
#
# COMPACT_ATOMS: atom_id res chain seq x y z
N MET A 1 47.46 27.46 -5.57
CA MET A 1 47.68 26.26 -6.37
C MET A 1 46.38 25.88 -7.05
N SER A 2 46.28 26.20 -8.33
CA SER A 2 45.12 25.94 -9.19
C SER A 2 44.97 24.45 -9.47
N LYS A 3 43.76 23.89 -9.32
CA LYS A 3 43.37 22.65 -9.99
C LYS A 3 42.02 22.85 -10.68
N LYS A 4 42.13 22.86 -12.01
CA LYS A 4 41.06 22.90 -13.01
C LYS A 4 40.17 21.65 -12.93
N LEU A 5 38.90 21.88 -13.27
CA LEU A 5 37.83 20.92 -13.57
C LEU A 5 38.23 19.85 -14.60
N PHE A 6 37.60 18.67 -14.51
CA PHE A 6 37.17 17.89 -15.68
C PHE A 6 35.84 17.18 -15.40
N LEU A 7 34.82 17.53 -16.18
CA LEU A 7 33.56 16.81 -16.37
C LEU A 7 33.68 15.87 -17.59
N PRO A 8 33.05 14.68 -17.59
CA PRO A 8 33.05 13.79 -18.75
C PRO A 8 31.99 14.19 -19.80
N PRO A 9 32.20 13.86 -21.10
CA PRO A 9 31.37 14.32 -22.20
C PRO A 9 30.13 13.43 -22.46
N LEU A 10 29.05 14.06 -22.92
CA LEU A 10 27.83 13.43 -23.45
C LEU A 10 28.07 12.88 -24.87
N PRO A 11 27.43 11.76 -25.27
CA PRO A 11 27.60 11.18 -26.59
C PRO A 11 26.77 11.91 -27.67
N ALA A 12 27.41 12.13 -28.82
CA ALA A 12 26.81 12.65 -30.03
C ALA A 12 26.01 11.57 -30.78
N SER A 13 24.80 11.92 -31.23
CA SER A 13 23.96 11.15 -32.13
C SER A 13 24.43 11.31 -33.58
N SER A 14 24.88 10.23 -34.21
CA SER A 14 25.17 10.16 -35.64
C SER A 14 23.95 9.66 -36.42
N SER A 15 23.42 10.50 -37.30
CA SER A 15 22.43 10.15 -38.33
C SER A 15 23.12 9.65 -39.59
N SER A 16 22.78 8.45 -40.06
CA SER A 16 23.10 7.96 -41.41
C SER A 16 21.84 7.98 -42.27
N ALA A 17 21.97 8.56 -43.46
CA ALA A 17 20.94 8.73 -44.47
C ALA A 17 20.71 7.45 -45.30
N GLU A 18 19.47 7.23 -45.74
CA GLU A 18 19.17 6.54 -46.99
C GLU A 18 17.95 7.19 -47.69
N ASN A 19 18.07 7.26 -49.02
CA ASN A 19 17.27 7.99 -50.00
C ASN A 19 15.89 7.37 -50.29
N GLY A 20 14.92 8.17 -50.76
CA GLY A 20 13.78 7.65 -51.52
C GLY A 20 12.60 8.60 -51.79
N ARG A 21 12.77 9.51 -52.76
CA ARG A 21 11.79 10.18 -53.66
C ARG A 21 10.28 10.06 -53.35
N ASN A 22 9.60 11.22 -53.25
CA ASN A 22 8.71 11.73 -54.30
C ASN A 22 8.25 13.16 -54.00
N ALA A 23 8.23 13.98 -55.05
CA ALA A 23 7.88 15.38 -55.04
C ALA A 23 6.39 15.56 -55.34
N GLU A 24 5.73 16.50 -54.66
CA GLU A 24 4.70 17.34 -55.26
C GLU A 24 4.57 18.64 -54.45
N CYS A 25 4.60 19.74 -55.20
CA CYS A 25 4.61 21.12 -54.74
C CYS A 25 3.18 21.66 -54.73
N SER A 26 2.76 22.33 -53.66
CA SER A 26 1.72 23.37 -53.71
C SER A 26 1.81 24.30 -52.51
N THR A 27 1.75 25.58 -52.85
CA THR A 27 1.93 26.83 -52.11
C THR A 27 0.95 27.11 -50.97
N GLY A 28 1.43 27.82 -49.93
CA GLY A 28 0.71 28.97 -49.36
C GLY A 28 0.34 28.95 -47.87
N GLN A 29 0.97 29.86 -47.13
CA GLN A 29 0.51 30.57 -45.91
C GLN A 29 0.74 29.95 -44.51
N HIS A 30 1.59 30.63 -43.72
CA HIS A 30 1.68 30.59 -42.26
C HIS A 30 0.38 31.16 -41.62
N PRO A 31 0.01 30.71 -40.40
CA PRO A 31 0.46 31.42 -39.19
C PRO A 31 0.84 30.49 -38.01
N ALA A 32 1.31 31.15 -36.95
CA ALA A 32 2.06 30.64 -35.81
C ALA A 32 1.28 29.79 -34.78
N SER A 33 2.07 29.10 -33.95
CA SER A 33 1.83 28.77 -32.53
C SER A 33 0.85 27.62 -32.19
N SER A 34 1.39 26.41 -31.99
CA SER A 34 0.74 25.34 -31.21
C SER A 34 1.71 24.45 -30.39
N ALA A 35 2.88 24.99 -29.99
CA ALA A 35 3.96 24.18 -29.44
C ALA A 35 4.00 23.92 -27.89
N PRO A 36 3.14 24.42 -26.99
CA PRO A 36 3.32 24.13 -25.56
C PRO A 36 2.55 22.90 -25.05
N ALA A 37 1.45 22.49 -25.69
CA ALA A 37 0.58 21.41 -25.17
C ALA A 37 1.18 20.00 -25.35
N ASN A 38 1.92 19.77 -26.44
CA ASN A 38 2.46 18.44 -26.76
C ASN A 38 3.70 18.08 -25.92
N LYS A 39 4.49 19.07 -25.47
CA LYS A 39 5.63 18.86 -24.58
C LYS A 39 5.24 18.38 -23.17
N LEU A 40 4.03 18.68 -22.72
CA LEU A 40 3.49 18.18 -21.44
C LEU A 40 3.01 16.73 -21.57
N ARG A 41 2.41 16.35 -22.70
CA ARG A 41 1.92 14.98 -22.94
C ARG A 41 3.06 13.96 -23.08
N GLU A 42 4.17 14.31 -23.71
CA GLU A 42 5.34 13.41 -23.81
C GLU A 42 6.06 13.20 -22.48
N ARG A 43 5.94 14.13 -21.53
CA ARG A 43 6.48 13.98 -20.16
C ARG A 43 5.63 13.08 -19.26
N LEU A 44 4.41 12.74 -19.67
CA LEU A 44 3.46 11.94 -18.87
C LEU A 44 3.55 10.42 -19.13
N VAL A 45 4.35 9.98 -20.11
CA VAL A 45 4.58 8.54 -20.36
C VAL A 45 5.83 8.08 -19.61
N CYS A 46 5.65 7.69 -18.34
CA CYS A 46 6.71 7.03 -17.58
C CYS A 46 6.76 5.53 -17.89
N SER A 47 7.81 5.11 -18.59
CA SER A 47 8.26 3.72 -18.61
C SER A 47 9.01 3.42 -17.31
N ALA A 48 8.71 2.28 -16.67
CA ALA A 48 9.26 1.91 -15.38
C ALA A 48 10.79 1.69 -15.44
N PRO A 49 11.58 2.21 -14.48
CA PRO A 49 13.02 1.99 -14.45
C PRO A 49 13.33 0.53 -14.10
N LYS A 50 14.25 -0.09 -14.86
CA LYS A 50 14.58 -1.52 -14.74
C LYS A 50 15.42 -1.90 -13.51
N VAL A 51 15.88 -0.93 -12.70
CA VAL A 51 16.70 -1.20 -11.50
C VAL A 51 16.42 -0.16 -10.41
N SER A 52 16.08 -0.63 -9.20
CA SER A 52 15.90 0.21 -8.02
C SER A 52 17.25 0.58 -7.41
N VAL A 53 17.57 1.89 -7.41
CA VAL A 53 18.70 2.41 -6.64
C VAL A 53 18.24 2.57 -5.18
N PRO A 54 18.96 2.00 -4.18
CA PRO A 54 18.56 2.11 -2.78
C PRO A 54 18.68 3.55 -2.28
N ASN A 55 17.58 4.11 -1.77
CA ASN A 55 17.50 5.47 -1.24
C ASN A 55 18.31 5.59 0.09
N PRO A 56 19.34 6.45 0.18
CA PRO A 56 20.14 6.62 1.39
C PRO A 56 19.39 7.29 2.55
N GLN A 57 18.24 7.94 2.30
CA GLN A 57 17.41 8.63 3.29
C GLN A 57 16.20 7.81 3.78
N ALA A 58 16.09 6.53 3.38
CA ALA A 58 14.99 5.68 3.85
C ALA A 58 15.10 5.44 5.36
N LEU A 59 14.00 5.69 6.09
CA LEU A 59 13.88 5.42 7.52
C LEU A 59 14.25 3.97 7.82
N ARG A 60 15.39 3.77 8.48
CA ARG A 60 15.83 2.44 8.94
C ARG A 60 15.17 2.15 10.28
N PHE A 61 14.23 1.20 10.29
CA PHE A 61 13.72 0.66 11.54
C PHE A 61 14.87 -0.06 12.27
N VAL A 62 15.18 0.40 13.48
CA VAL A 62 16.30 -0.11 14.30
C VAL A 62 16.12 -1.60 14.66
N HIS A 63 14.88 -2.10 14.63
CA HIS A 63 14.55 -3.49 14.90
C HIS A 63 13.68 -4.11 13.80
N ASN A 64 14.02 -5.34 13.43
CA ASN A 64 13.14 -6.14 12.58
C ASN A 64 11.86 -6.45 13.33
N THR A 65 10.71 -6.28 12.68
CA THR A 65 9.44 -6.69 13.27
C THR A 65 9.36 -8.22 13.34
N LYS A 66 8.67 -8.77 14.36
CA LYS A 66 8.41 -10.22 14.47
C LYS A 66 7.74 -10.80 13.22
N ALA A 67 7.00 -9.98 12.46
CA ALA A 67 6.41 -10.35 11.18
C ALA A 67 7.45 -10.49 10.07
N GLN A 68 8.38 -9.54 9.94
CA GLN A 68 9.50 -9.62 8.99
C GLN A 68 10.43 -10.79 9.31
N GLU A 69 10.71 -11.06 10.58
CA GLU A 69 11.52 -12.22 10.98
C GLU A 69 10.86 -13.54 10.58
N ARG A 70 9.54 -13.66 10.72
CA ARG A 70 8.78 -14.85 10.28
C ARG A 70 8.81 -15.02 8.77
N THR A 71 8.66 -13.93 8.01
CA THR A 71 8.73 -13.96 6.55
C THR A 71 10.14 -14.34 6.08
N ARG A 72 11.18 -13.76 6.69
CA ARG A 72 12.57 -14.05 6.37
C ARG A 72 12.95 -15.50 6.72
N LYS A 73 12.45 -16.04 7.84
CA LYS A 73 12.62 -17.46 8.20
C LYS A 73 11.93 -18.42 7.22
N ARG A 74 10.79 -18.02 6.63
CA ARG A 74 10.10 -18.81 5.59
C ARG A 74 10.81 -18.77 4.23
N GLN A 75 11.51 -17.68 3.94
CA GLN A 75 12.24 -17.49 2.68
C GLN A 75 13.65 -18.11 2.69
N GLN A 76 14.18 -18.48 3.86
CA GLN A 76 15.44 -19.22 3.91
C GLN A 76 15.23 -20.64 3.37
N PRO A 77 16.10 -21.11 2.46
CA PRO A 77 16.05 -22.50 2.00
C PRO A 77 16.21 -23.42 3.22
N ILE A 78 15.26 -24.33 3.40
CA ILE A 78 15.27 -25.30 4.49
C ILE A 78 16.54 -26.14 4.33
N LYS A 79 17.53 -25.91 5.19
CA LYS A 79 18.70 -26.78 5.31
C LYS A 79 18.21 -28.07 5.95
N LEU A 80 17.80 -29.02 5.11
CA LEU A 80 17.51 -30.37 5.56
C LEU A 80 18.82 -31.00 6.03
N GLU A 81 18.87 -31.47 7.27
CA GLU A 81 20.02 -32.24 7.73
C GLU A 81 20.08 -33.53 6.90
N PRO A 82 21.25 -33.87 6.32
CA PRO A 82 21.38 -35.10 5.56
C PRO A 82 21.14 -36.31 6.48
N LEU A 83 20.49 -37.35 5.95
CA LEU A 83 20.29 -38.62 6.64
C LEU A 83 21.62 -39.07 7.28
N PRO A 84 21.62 -39.69 8.48
CA PRO A 84 22.85 -39.98 9.23
C PRO A 84 23.92 -40.68 8.40
N VAL A 85 23.53 -41.63 7.54
CA VAL A 85 24.43 -42.35 6.62
C VAL A 85 25.05 -41.42 5.58
N LEU A 86 24.27 -40.50 5.01
CA LEU A 86 24.73 -39.54 4.02
C LEU A 86 25.65 -38.48 4.64
N LYS A 87 25.39 -38.10 5.90
CA LYS A 87 26.24 -37.19 6.69
C LYS A 87 27.62 -37.78 6.94
N VAL A 88 27.69 -39.06 7.31
CA VAL A 88 28.96 -39.78 7.48
C VAL A 88 29.69 -39.92 6.14
N TYR A 89 28.98 -40.27 5.07
CA TYR A 89 29.57 -40.37 3.74
C TYR A 89 30.14 -39.04 3.25
N GLN A 90 29.39 -37.94 3.42
CA GLN A 90 29.84 -36.60 3.05
C GLN A 90 31.06 -36.17 3.87
N HIS A 91 31.08 -36.44 5.18
CA HIS A 91 32.21 -36.14 6.05
C HIS A 91 33.48 -36.90 5.63
N ASN A 92 33.36 -38.19 5.33
CA ASN A 92 34.49 -39.02 4.90
C ASN A 92 35.05 -38.61 3.52
N LYS A 93 34.25 -37.91 2.71
CA LYS A 93 34.63 -37.38 1.39
C LYS A 93 35.14 -35.94 1.45
N GLN A 94 35.13 -35.28 2.61
CA GLN A 94 35.71 -33.95 2.74
C GLN A 94 37.24 -34.03 2.62
N PRO A 95 37.87 -33.08 1.90
CA PRO A 95 39.31 -33.10 1.68
C PRO A 95 40.08 -33.08 3.00
N GLU A 96 39.60 -32.37 4.02
CA GLU A 96 40.21 -32.32 5.35
C GLU A 96 40.28 -33.70 6.02
N TYR A 97 39.20 -34.49 5.94
CA TYR A 97 39.17 -35.85 6.49
C TYR A 97 40.13 -36.77 5.74
N ILE A 98 40.19 -36.66 4.40
CA ILE A 98 41.11 -37.43 3.56
C ILE A 98 42.57 -37.07 3.89
N TYR A 99 42.89 -35.77 4.05
CA TYR A 99 44.22 -35.33 4.44
C TYR A 99 44.61 -35.81 5.84
N GLN A 100 43.67 -35.78 6.79
CA GLN A 100 43.89 -36.31 8.15
C GLN A 100 44.20 -37.81 8.11
N LYS A 101 43.40 -38.60 7.36
CA LYS A 101 43.61 -40.05 7.20
C LYS A 101 44.92 -40.38 6.49
N ASN A 102 45.29 -39.62 5.46
CA ASN A 102 46.57 -39.79 4.77
C ASN A 102 47.74 -39.43 5.69
N LYS A 103 47.61 -38.40 6.52
CA LYS A 103 48.63 -38.03 7.52
C LYS A 103 48.79 -39.13 8.56
N GLU A 104 47.70 -39.68 9.08
CA GLU A 104 47.72 -40.84 9.99
C GLU A 104 48.40 -42.06 9.35
N HIS A 105 48.09 -42.36 8.09
CA HIS A 105 48.71 -43.45 7.35
C HIS A 105 50.22 -43.23 7.15
N LEU A 106 50.64 -42.02 6.78
CA LEU A 106 52.06 -41.71 6.59
C LEU A 106 52.85 -41.71 7.91
N LEU A 107 52.21 -41.32 9.03
CA LEU A 107 52.77 -41.47 10.37
C LEU A 107 52.89 -42.96 10.76
N ALA A 108 51.87 -43.77 10.45
CA ALA A 108 51.88 -45.21 10.72
C ALA A 108 52.91 -45.98 9.88
N CYS A 109 53.15 -45.55 8.64
CA CYS A 109 54.19 -46.10 7.77
C CYS A 109 55.60 -45.55 8.05
N GLY A 110 55.78 -44.68 9.05
CA GLY A 110 57.08 -44.12 9.45
C GLY A 110 57.70 -43.13 8.45
N LEU A 111 56.95 -42.70 7.43
CA LEU A 111 57.39 -41.77 6.38
C LEU A 111 57.29 -40.29 6.80
N LEU A 112 56.58 -40.01 7.89
CA LEU A 112 56.47 -38.69 8.50
C LEU A 112 56.87 -38.80 9.98
N GLN A 113 57.80 -37.95 10.44
CA GLN A 113 58.08 -37.82 11.88
C GLN A 113 57.17 -36.75 12.51
N PRO A 114 56.68 -36.96 13.74
CA PRO A 114 55.84 -35.98 14.43
C PRO A 114 56.67 -34.73 14.78
N SER A 115 56.54 -33.68 13.98
CA SER A 115 57.15 -32.37 14.25
C SER A 115 56.47 -31.71 15.46
N ALA A 116 57.24 -31.51 16.52
CA ALA A 116 56.87 -30.69 17.66
C ALA A 116 57.09 -29.21 17.31
N ASP A 117 56.13 -28.56 16.65
CA ASP A 117 56.12 -27.10 16.63
C ASP A 117 54.71 -26.50 16.60
N LYS A 118 54.47 -25.61 17.58
CA LYS A 118 53.20 -24.95 17.87
C LYS A 118 52.91 -23.88 16.82
N ARG A 119 51.78 -23.99 16.10
CA ARG A 119 51.00 -22.83 15.65
C ARG A 119 49.60 -22.92 16.22
N LYS A 120 49.27 -21.93 17.06
CA LYS A 120 47.95 -21.66 17.62
C LYS A 120 46.96 -21.45 16.48
N TRP A 121 46.22 -22.49 16.12
CA TRP A 121 44.88 -22.33 15.57
C TRP A 121 43.93 -22.35 16.76
N SER A 122 43.17 -21.28 16.94
CA SER A 122 42.10 -21.20 17.92
C SER A 122 41.02 -22.23 17.58
N ALA A 123 41.08 -23.40 18.21
CA ALA A 123 39.95 -24.30 18.32
C ALA A 123 38.93 -23.68 19.29
N PRO A 124 37.61 -23.71 19.00
CA PRO A 124 36.62 -23.54 20.04
C PRO A 124 36.73 -24.76 20.96
N VAL A 125 37.14 -24.53 22.20
CA VAL A 125 37.17 -25.52 23.26
C VAL A 125 35.74 -26.02 23.48
N ALA A 126 35.51 -27.28 23.13
CA ALA A 126 34.45 -28.09 23.69
C ALA A 126 34.84 -28.41 25.14
N SER A 127 34.54 -27.49 26.06
CA SER A 127 34.47 -27.78 27.48
C SER A 127 33.06 -28.26 27.78
N LEU A 128 32.91 -29.56 27.95
CA LEU A 128 31.75 -30.17 28.59
C LEU A 128 31.70 -29.67 30.04
N THR A 129 30.86 -28.66 30.32
CA THR A 129 30.45 -28.30 31.67
C THR A 129 29.13 -29.00 32.00
N PRO A 130 29.00 -29.69 33.15
CA PRO A 130 27.76 -30.35 33.59
C PRO A 130 26.61 -29.38 33.94
N LEU A 131 26.74 -28.10 33.59
CA LEU A 131 25.78 -27.05 33.90
C LEU A 131 24.86 -26.72 32.71
N ALA A 132 25.18 -27.21 31.51
CA ALA A 132 24.36 -27.01 30.31
C ALA A 132 23.17 -28.00 30.21
N GLU A 133 23.26 -29.17 30.85
CA GLU A 133 22.17 -30.15 30.89
C GLU A 133 21.03 -29.71 31.84
N GLU A 134 21.35 -29.03 32.95
CA GLU A 134 20.37 -28.59 33.93
C GLU A 134 19.52 -27.40 33.44
N ILE A 135 20.10 -26.54 32.60
CA ILE A 135 19.39 -25.40 31.98
C ILE A 135 18.46 -25.88 30.87
N PHE A 136 18.83 -26.94 30.14
CA PHE A 136 17.97 -27.51 29.09
C PHE A 136 16.73 -28.19 29.67
N ILE A 137 16.87 -28.87 30.82
CA ILE A 137 15.75 -29.47 31.55
C ILE A 137 14.87 -28.40 32.20
N LYS A 138 15.43 -27.30 32.74
CA LYS A 138 14.64 -26.18 33.28
C LYS A 138 13.90 -25.36 32.21
N LEU A 139 14.46 -25.17 31.01
CA LEU A 139 13.79 -24.43 29.93
C LEU A 139 12.67 -25.23 29.25
N GLN A 140 12.70 -26.56 29.27
CA GLN A 140 11.57 -27.39 28.80
C GLN A 140 10.38 -27.38 29.76
N LEU A 141 10.56 -26.97 31.02
CA LEU A 141 9.51 -26.97 32.05
C LEU A 141 8.68 -25.68 32.10
N MET A 142 9.11 -24.57 31.48
CA MET A 142 8.39 -23.29 31.54
C MET A 142 7.45 -22.99 30.36
N HIS A 143 7.37 -23.85 29.35
CA HIS A 143 6.44 -23.71 28.22
C HIS A 143 5.35 -24.80 28.24
N ARG A 144 4.58 -24.85 29.33
CA ARG A 144 3.24 -25.46 29.34
C ARG A 144 2.22 -24.41 29.75
N VAL A 145 1.72 -23.66 28.77
CA VAL A 145 0.45 -22.96 28.93
C VAL A 145 -0.64 -24.02 28.99
N LEU A 146 -1.23 -24.19 30.18
CA LEU A 146 -2.39 -25.03 30.41
C LEU A 146 -3.54 -24.61 29.48
N MET A 147 -4.03 -25.57 28.70
CA MET A 147 -5.42 -25.57 28.25
C MET A 147 -6.23 -26.45 29.22
N PRO A 148 -7.45 -26.06 29.61
CA PRO A 148 -8.20 -26.74 30.65
C PRO A 148 -8.62 -28.15 30.21
N THR A 149 -8.27 -29.12 31.06
CA THR A 149 -8.68 -30.53 31.00
C THR A 149 -10.21 -30.66 31.14
N PRO A 150 -10.89 -31.53 30.36
CA PRO A 150 -12.29 -31.86 30.61
C PRO A 150 -12.44 -32.62 31.96
N PRO A 151 -13.60 -32.53 32.63
CA PRO A 151 -13.79 -33.08 33.97
C PRO A 151 -13.65 -34.61 33.98
N LYS A 152 -12.93 -35.10 34.98
CA LYS A 152 -12.72 -36.52 35.28
C LYS A 152 -14.07 -37.16 35.66
N GLN A 153 -14.52 -38.13 34.87
CA GLN A 153 -15.59 -39.03 35.32
C GLN A 153 -15.06 -39.97 36.43
N PRO A 154 -15.90 -40.30 37.43
CA PRO A 154 -15.49 -41.12 38.56
C PRO A 154 -15.11 -42.54 38.13
N ARG A 155 -14.00 -43.01 38.71
CA ARG A 155 -13.41 -44.33 38.51
C ARG A 155 -14.28 -45.35 39.24
N THR A 156 -15.11 -46.08 38.51
CA THR A 156 -15.84 -47.23 39.06
C THR A 156 -14.86 -48.38 39.28
N THR A 157 -14.59 -48.69 40.54
CA THR A 157 -13.84 -49.87 40.97
C THR A 157 -14.64 -51.13 40.66
N LEU A 158 -14.24 -51.88 39.62
CA LEU A 158 -14.71 -53.25 39.41
C LEU A 158 -13.78 -54.22 40.16
N LYS A 159 -14.38 -55.00 41.05
CA LYS A 159 -13.77 -56.07 41.85
C LYS A 159 -13.22 -57.18 40.93
N PRO A 160 -12.20 -57.95 41.36
CA PRO A 160 -11.68 -59.07 40.60
C PRO A 160 -12.70 -60.21 40.61
N THR A 161 -13.42 -60.39 39.51
CA THR A 161 -14.27 -61.56 39.31
C THR A 161 -13.44 -62.68 38.69
N ALA A 162 -13.50 -63.83 39.36
CA ALA A 162 -12.81 -65.07 39.05
C ALA A 162 -12.91 -65.49 37.57
N CYS A 163 -11.86 -66.16 37.12
CA CYS A 163 -11.79 -66.94 35.89
C CYS A 163 -13.10 -67.71 35.64
N LYS A 164 -13.80 -67.35 34.57
CA LYS A 164 -14.82 -68.21 33.96
C LYS A 164 -14.33 -68.59 32.57
N SER A 165 -14.42 -69.89 32.32
CA SER A 165 -14.01 -70.65 31.15
C SER A 165 -14.38 -69.99 29.82
N SER A 166 -13.47 -70.15 28.86
CA SER A 166 -13.68 -69.98 27.42
C SER A 166 -15.12 -70.25 26.99
N SER A 167 -15.78 -69.25 26.43
CA SER A 167 -16.92 -69.46 25.53
C SER A 167 -16.45 -70.27 24.32
N PRO A 168 -17.23 -71.23 23.82
CA PRO A 168 -16.89 -71.93 22.59
C PRO A 168 -16.85 -70.91 21.43
N SER A 169 -15.91 -71.08 20.51
CA SER A 169 -15.83 -70.33 19.26
C SER A 169 -17.22 -70.32 18.59
N PRO A 170 -17.72 -69.18 18.07
CA PRO A 170 -18.94 -69.20 17.27
C PRO A 170 -18.70 -70.12 16.08
N SER A 171 -19.58 -71.10 15.88
CA SER A 171 -19.52 -71.97 14.71
C SER A 171 -19.88 -71.13 13.48
N TYR A 172 -18.91 -70.86 12.61
CA TYR A 172 -19.16 -70.12 11.37
C TYR A 172 -19.69 -71.04 10.26
N ALA A 173 -20.43 -72.09 10.59
CA ALA A 173 -20.99 -73.02 9.62
C ALA A 173 -22.26 -72.43 8.98
N TYR A 174 -22.19 -72.08 7.70
CA TYR A 174 -23.31 -71.55 6.93
C TYR A 174 -23.59 -72.48 5.74
N GLU A 175 -24.86 -72.89 5.60
CA GLU A 175 -25.27 -73.77 4.50
C GLU A 175 -25.53 -72.99 3.20
N ASP A 176 -26.01 -71.75 3.29
CA ASP A 176 -26.35 -70.89 2.14
C ASP A 176 -25.74 -69.46 2.24
N ILE A 177 -25.53 -68.83 1.08
CA ILE A 177 -24.95 -67.48 0.93
C ILE A 177 -25.88 -66.41 1.49
N GLU A 178 -27.20 -66.61 1.37
CA GLU A 178 -28.22 -65.67 1.86
C GLU A 178 -28.21 -65.54 3.40
N ASP A 179 -27.86 -66.61 4.12
CA ASP A 179 -27.72 -66.58 5.57
C ASP A 179 -26.47 -65.79 6.01
N VAL A 180 -25.41 -65.81 5.21
CA VAL A 180 -24.20 -65.00 5.43
C VAL A 180 -24.47 -63.52 5.18
N ILE A 181 -25.25 -63.20 4.14
CA ILE A 181 -25.67 -61.82 3.83
C ILE A 181 -26.53 -61.28 4.98
N LYS A 182 -27.45 -62.09 5.52
CA LYS A 182 -28.31 -61.73 6.65
C LYS A 182 -27.54 -61.51 7.95
N ALA A 183 -26.40 -62.19 8.14
CA ALA A 183 -25.52 -62.00 9.28
C ALA A 183 -24.78 -60.65 9.28
N ASN A 184 -24.80 -59.91 8.16
CA ASN A 184 -24.25 -58.55 8.00
C ASN A 184 -22.83 -58.39 8.55
N ILE A 185 -21.96 -59.31 8.17
CA ILE A 185 -20.59 -59.40 8.68
C ILE A 185 -19.72 -58.38 7.94
N THR A 186 -18.98 -57.60 8.72
CA THR A 186 -18.19 -56.47 8.23
C THR A 186 -16.69 -56.58 8.54
N ASP A 187 -16.26 -57.49 9.43
CA ASP A 187 -14.84 -57.68 9.74
C ASP A 187 -14.19 -58.66 8.74
N PRO A 188 -13.22 -58.21 7.91
CA PRO A 188 -12.46 -59.06 6.98
C PRO A 188 -11.96 -60.39 7.55
N LEU A 189 -11.53 -60.44 8.83
CA LEU A 189 -11.03 -61.68 9.44
C LEU A 189 -12.13 -62.71 9.66
N GLU A 190 -13.36 -62.27 9.91
CA GLU A 190 -14.51 -63.16 10.03
C GLU A 190 -14.95 -63.65 8.65
N ILE A 191 -14.89 -62.78 7.63
CA ILE A 191 -15.18 -63.14 6.24
C ILE A 191 -14.21 -64.22 5.74
N ILE A 192 -12.91 -64.10 6.05
CA ILE A 192 -11.90 -65.12 5.72
C ILE A 192 -12.23 -66.46 6.40
N LYS A 193 -12.53 -66.43 7.70
CA LYS A 193 -12.88 -67.66 8.46
C LYS A 193 -14.10 -68.36 7.86
N ILE A 194 -15.14 -67.60 7.52
CA ILE A 194 -16.37 -68.14 6.91
C ILE A 194 -16.10 -68.82 5.58
N ILE A 195 -15.27 -68.22 4.72
CA ILE A 195 -14.93 -68.79 3.41
C ILE A 195 -14.05 -70.04 3.55
N CYS A 196 -13.14 -70.06 4.53
CA CYS A 196 -12.27 -71.20 4.78
C CYS A 196 -12.98 -72.39 5.45
N GLU A 197 -13.93 -72.13 6.34
CA GLU A 197 -14.70 -73.17 7.05
C GLU A 197 -15.81 -73.77 6.17
N ASN A 198 -16.44 -72.97 5.29
CA ASN A 198 -17.54 -73.41 4.44
C ASN A 198 -17.10 -73.62 2.99
N LYS A 199 -16.61 -74.83 2.70
CA LYS A 199 -16.16 -75.18 1.33
C LYS A 199 -17.28 -75.20 0.29
N ASN A 200 -18.53 -75.28 0.73
CA ASN A 200 -19.76 -75.26 -0.06
C ASN A 200 -20.07 -73.89 -0.67
N LEU A 201 -19.58 -72.77 -0.11
CA LEU A 201 -19.97 -71.42 -0.57
C LEU A 201 -19.21 -70.94 -1.81
N GLY A 202 -18.03 -71.51 -2.12
CA GLY A 202 -17.24 -71.16 -3.30
C GLY A 202 -16.58 -69.78 -3.25
N PHE A 203 -17.36 -68.70 -3.42
CA PHE A 203 -16.91 -67.31 -3.38
C PHE A 203 -18.04 -66.36 -2.93
N LEU A 204 -17.66 -65.20 -2.38
CA LEU A 204 -18.59 -64.17 -1.91
C LEU A 204 -18.37 -62.84 -2.64
N TYR A 205 -19.45 -62.14 -2.97
CA TYR A 205 -19.39 -60.77 -3.47
C TYR A 205 -19.42 -59.78 -2.32
N VAL A 206 -18.55 -58.79 -2.38
CA VAL A 206 -18.30 -57.85 -1.30
C VAL A 206 -18.18 -56.44 -1.87
N THR A 207 -18.85 -55.48 -1.25
CA THR A 207 -18.86 -54.07 -1.69
C THR A 207 -18.54 -53.18 -0.47
N PRO A 208 -17.91 -52.00 -0.64
CA PRO A 208 -17.75 -51.06 0.47
C PRO A 208 -19.08 -50.80 1.19
N ALA A 209 -19.08 -50.92 2.52
CA ALA A 209 -20.30 -50.81 3.32
C ALA A 209 -20.90 -49.39 3.30
N VAL A 210 -20.05 -48.39 3.04
CA VAL A 210 -20.40 -46.97 3.06
C VAL A 210 -19.81 -46.28 1.82
N PRO A 211 -20.48 -45.27 1.23
CA PRO A 211 -19.92 -44.49 0.12
C PRO A 211 -18.59 -43.81 0.47
N ARG A 212 -17.71 -43.65 -0.52
CA ARG A 212 -16.39 -42.99 -0.39
C ARG A 212 -16.44 -41.56 0.18
N SER A 213 -17.61 -40.91 0.09
CA SER A 213 -17.85 -39.55 0.60
C SER A 213 -18.12 -39.49 2.12
N SER A 214 -18.36 -40.63 2.76
CA SER A 214 -18.68 -40.67 4.19
C SER A 214 -17.45 -40.57 5.08
N VAL A 215 -17.65 -40.09 6.30
CA VAL A 215 -16.61 -40.02 7.35
C VAL A 215 -16.25 -41.42 7.87
N GLU A 216 -17.17 -42.37 7.75
CA GLU A 216 -17.02 -43.78 8.17
C GLU A 216 -16.48 -44.68 7.06
N TYR A 217 -16.11 -44.10 5.91
CA TYR A 217 -15.46 -44.85 4.84
C TYR A 217 -14.08 -45.31 5.29
N ASP A 218 -13.88 -46.62 5.22
CA ASP A 218 -12.60 -47.30 5.42
C ASP A 218 -12.46 -48.31 4.27
N ALA A 219 -11.23 -48.46 3.75
CA ALA A 219 -10.92 -49.36 2.65
C ALA A 219 -11.29 -50.82 2.95
N PHE A 220 -11.29 -51.21 4.23
CA PHE A 220 -11.63 -52.56 4.69
C PHE A 220 -13.01 -52.64 5.37
N ASN A 221 -13.79 -51.55 5.42
CA ASN A 221 -15.17 -51.59 5.88
C ASN A 221 -16.06 -52.08 4.73
N LEU A 222 -16.19 -53.39 4.65
CA LEU A 222 -16.79 -54.11 3.54
C LEU A 222 -18.06 -54.82 3.98
N LYS A 223 -19.02 -54.97 3.07
CA LYS A 223 -20.29 -55.67 3.28
C LYS A 223 -20.45 -56.78 2.24
N ILE A 224 -20.88 -57.96 2.68
CA ILE A 224 -21.22 -59.08 1.80
C ILE A 224 -22.60 -58.82 1.18
N VAL A 225 -22.72 -58.98 -0.13
CA VAL A 225 -23.91 -58.59 -0.91
C VAL A 225 -24.19 -59.64 -1.99
N SER A 226 -25.45 -59.82 -2.37
CA SER A 226 -25.83 -60.65 -3.53
C SER A 226 -25.46 -59.99 -4.85
N TYR A 227 -25.41 -60.77 -5.95
CA TYR A 227 -24.98 -60.25 -7.25
C TYR A 227 -25.77 -59.03 -7.75
N ASP A 228 -27.08 -59.01 -7.50
CA ASP A 228 -27.98 -57.95 -7.98
C ASP A 228 -27.73 -56.59 -7.33
N CYS A 229 -27.15 -56.59 -6.13
CA CYS A 229 -26.92 -55.39 -5.33
C CYS A 229 -25.46 -54.88 -5.43
N ILE A 230 -24.67 -55.41 -6.36
CA ILE A 230 -23.28 -55.01 -6.58
C ILE A 230 -23.18 -53.67 -7.32
N ASN A 231 -22.24 -52.83 -6.89
CA ASN A 231 -21.78 -51.73 -7.72
C ASN A 231 -20.86 -52.26 -8.83
N LYS A 232 -21.36 -52.34 -10.07
CA LYS A 232 -20.64 -52.88 -11.23
C LYS A 232 -19.27 -52.23 -11.49
N ASN A 233 -19.05 -51.03 -10.96
CA ASN A 233 -17.82 -50.28 -11.12
C ASN A 233 -16.79 -50.49 -9.99
N ASP A 234 -17.17 -51.01 -8.82
CA ASP A 234 -16.26 -51.17 -7.67
C ASP A 234 -16.77 -52.25 -6.71
N TYR A 235 -16.27 -53.47 -6.85
CA TYR A 235 -16.63 -54.61 -6.01
C TYR A 235 -15.49 -55.62 -5.86
N TYR A 236 -15.57 -56.44 -4.82
CA TYR A 236 -14.63 -57.48 -4.50
C TYR A 236 -15.30 -58.85 -4.61
N THR A 237 -14.56 -59.84 -5.11
CA THR A 237 -14.95 -61.25 -5.08
C THR A 237 -13.94 -62.00 -4.22
N ILE A 238 -14.37 -62.50 -3.07
CA ILE A 238 -13.50 -63.18 -2.10
C ILE A 238 -13.72 -64.68 -2.23
N SER A 239 -12.66 -65.42 -2.50
CA SER A 239 -12.64 -66.88 -2.62
C SER A 239 -11.63 -67.48 -1.65
N GLN A 240 -11.63 -68.80 -1.49
CA GLN A 240 -10.67 -69.52 -0.63
C GLN A 240 -9.20 -69.29 -1.00
N LYS A 241 -8.90 -68.92 -2.25
CA LYS A 241 -7.53 -68.76 -2.73
C LYS A 241 -7.12 -67.30 -2.85
N ALA A 242 -8.07 -66.41 -3.15
CA ALA A 242 -7.77 -65.03 -3.49
C ALA A 242 -8.97 -64.10 -3.34
N VAL A 243 -8.64 -62.82 -3.18
CA VAL A 243 -9.52 -61.67 -3.30
C VAL A 243 -9.28 -61.02 -4.65
N ILE A 244 -10.35 -60.85 -5.41
CA ILE A 244 -10.32 -60.17 -6.70
C ILE A 244 -11.03 -58.83 -6.53
N HIS A 245 -10.32 -57.72 -6.73
CA HIS A 245 -10.93 -56.39 -6.75
C HIS A 245 -11.19 -55.97 -8.19
N THR A 246 -12.46 -55.73 -8.52
CA THR A 246 -12.86 -55.22 -9.84
C THR A 246 -13.22 -53.75 -9.71
N CYS A 247 -12.40 -52.87 -10.29
CA CYS A 247 -12.60 -51.43 -10.29
C CYS A 247 -12.60 -50.91 -11.73
N ASN A 248 -13.73 -50.35 -12.20
CA ASN A 248 -13.89 -49.78 -13.55
C ASN A 248 -13.41 -50.69 -14.71
N GLY A 249 -13.55 -52.01 -14.57
CA GLY A 249 -13.12 -52.98 -15.58
C GLY A 249 -11.68 -53.48 -15.44
N GLU A 250 -10.88 -52.90 -14.54
CA GLU A 250 -9.58 -53.45 -14.13
C GLU A 250 -9.77 -54.45 -13.00
N VAL A 251 -9.03 -55.56 -13.06
CA VAL A 251 -9.16 -56.69 -12.13
C VAL A 251 -7.83 -56.90 -11.44
N GLU A 252 -7.77 -56.62 -10.13
CA GLU A 252 -6.60 -56.87 -9.30
C GLU A 252 -6.77 -58.20 -8.54
N PHE A 253 -5.80 -59.10 -8.69
CA PHE A 253 -5.78 -60.39 -8.00
C PHE A 253 -4.83 -60.31 -6.79
N LEU A 254 -5.37 -60.50 -5.58
CA LEU A 254 -4.62 -60.57 -4.34
C LEU A 254 -4.79 -61.95 -3.69
N PRO A 255 -3.71 -62.68 -3.38
CA PRO A 255 -3.78 -63.90 -2.57
C PRO A 255 -4.42 -63.63 -1.21
N LEU A 256 -5.23 -64.57 -0.70
CA LEU A 256 -6.00 -64.40 0.53
C LEU A 256 -5.12 -64.09 1.75
N ASP A 257 -4.01 -64.81 1.91
CA ASP A 257 -3.04 -64.61 3.00
C ASP A 257 -2.43 -63.20 3.00
N ARG A 258 -2.17 -62.67 1.80
CA ARG A 258 -1.63 -61.32 1.63
C ARG A 258 -2.68 -60.27 1.99
N TRP A 259 -3.93 -60.48 1.58
CA TRP A 259 -5.02 -59.58 1.91
C TRP A 259 -5.30 -59.54 3.42
N GLU A 260 -5.23 -60.70 4.11
CA GLU A 260 -5.28 -60.77 5.57
C GLU A 260 -4.18 -59.92 6.22
N GLN A 261 -2.94 -60.07 5.74
CA GLN A 261 -1.79 -59.34 6.23
C GLN A 261 -1.93 -57.82 6.00
N GLU A 262 -2.42 -57.41 4.82
CA GLU A 262 -2.68 -56.00 4.50
C GLU A 262 -3.76 -55.40 5.41
N TYR A 263 -4.80 -56.17 5.75
CA TYR A 263 -5.80 -55.74 6.73
C TYR A 263 -5.22 -55.58 8.15
N LEU A 264 -4.38 -56.52 8.59
CA LEU A 264 -3.70 -56.41 9.88
C LEU A 264 -2.80 -55.16 9.92
N TYR A 265 -2.05 -54.90 8.86
CA TYR A 265 -1.26 -53.68 8.73
C TYR A 265 -2.14 -52.43 8.76
N HIS A 266 -3.26 -52.42 8.03
CA HIS A 266 -4.22 -51.31 8.07
C HIS A 266 -4.72 -51.04 9.50
N LYS A 267 -5.12 -52.09 10.24
CA LYS A 267 -5.50 -51.98 11.67
C LYS A 267 -4.38 -51.41 12.54
N THR A 268 -3.12 -51.72 12.26
CA THR A 268 -1.98 -51.13 12.99
C THR A 268 -1.73 -49.67 12.61
N PHE A 269 -1.83 -49.32 11.33
CA PHE A 269 -1.63 -47.96 10.84
C PHE A 269 -2.70 -47.01 11.36
N THR A 270 -3.98 -47.41 11.37
CA THR A 270 -5.08 -46.58 11.88
C THR A 270 -4.91 -46.24 13.37
N LYS A 271 -4.19 -47.05 14.14
CA LYS A 271 -3.87 -46.79 15.56
C LYS A 271 -2.74 -45.78 15.76
N ILE A 272 -1.92 -45.52 14.75
CA ILE A 272 -0.84 -44.52 14.86
C ILE A 272 -1.51 -43.14 15.03
N PRO A 273 -1.10 -42.33 16.03
CA PRO A 273 -1.77 -41.08 16.37
C PRO A 273 -1.96 -40.11 15.19
N ILE A 274 -1.00 -40.07 14.26
CA ILE A 274 -1.05 -39.20 13.08
C ILE A 274 -2.23 -39.59 12.18
N PHE A 275 -2.45 -40.88 11.91
CA PHE A 275 -3.55 -41.35 11.07
C PHE A 275 -4.90 -41.29 11.80
N ALA A 276 -4.94 -41.64 13.09
CA ALA A 276 -6.15 -41.56 13.91
C ALA A 276 -6.73 -40.14 14.01
N ILE A 277 -5.86 -39.13 14.05
CA ILE A 277 -6.25 -37.72 14.18
C ILE A 277 -6.33 -37.03 12.80
N PHE A 278 -5.84 -37.66 11.73
CA PHE A 278 -5.72 -37.05 10.41
C PHE A 278 -7.03 -36.44 9.91
N CYS A 279 -8.14 -37.19 9.97
CA CYS A 279 -9.44 -36.69 9.53
C CYS A 279 -9.88 -35.46 10.32
N LYS A 280 -9.67 -35.45 11.65
CA LYS A 280 -9.97 -34.29 12.50
C LYS A 280 -9.06 -33.09 12.17
N LEU A 281 -7.76 -33.33 11.98
CA LEU A 281 -6.80 -32.29 11.66
C LEU A 281 -7.04 -31.69 10.27
N LYS A 282 -7.33 -32.52 9.27
CA LYS A 282 -7.67 -32.10 7.91
C LYS A 282 -8.94 -31.25 7.92
N SER A 283 -10.00 -31.73 8.57
CA SER A 283 -11.25 -30.98 8.71
C SER A 283 -11.06 -29.66 9.44
N PHE A 284 -10.27 -29.63 10.52
CA PHE A 284 -9.95 -28.38 11.24
C PHE A 284 -9.11 -27.42 10.40
N THR A 285 -8.16 -27.93 9.61
CA THR A 285 -7.30 -27.13 8.74
C THR A 285 -8.10 -26.50 7.62
N GLU A 286 -8.98 -27.25 6.96
CA GLU A 286 -9.89 -26.73 5.94
C GLU A 286 -10.90 -25.75 6.52
N TRP A 287 -11.50 -26.05 7.68
CA TRP A 287 -12.37 -25.11 8.39
C TRP A 287 -11.64 -23.81 8.69
N ARG A 288 -10.44 -23.87 9.27
CA ARG A 288 -9.62 -22.70 9.59
C ARG A 288 -9.29 -21.90 8.34
N LYS A 289 -8.89 -22.56 7.25
CA LYS A 289 -8.60 -21.93 5.95
C LYS A 289 -9.83 -21.22 5.41
N ASN A 290 -11.00 -21.84 5.49
CA ASN A 290 -12.27 -21.26 5.04
C ASN A 290 -12.69 -20.06 5.89
N VAL A 291 -12.58 -20.15 7.22
CA VAL A 291 -12.86 -19.04 8.13
C VAL A 291 -11.90 -17.87 7.89
N CYS A 292 -10.60 -18.13 7.79
CA CYS A 292 -9.60 -17.12 7.48
C CYS A 292 -9.89 -16.45 6.13
N SER A 293 -10.18 -17.24 5.10
CA SER A 293 -10.52 -16.73 3.76
C SER A 293 -11.79 -15.88 3.78
N LYS A 294 -12.82 -16.30 4.55
CA LYS A 294 -14.05 -15.51 4.74
C LYS A 294 -13.78 -14.18 5.43
N LYS A 295 -12.99 -14.18 6.51
CA LYS A 295 -12.58 -12.96 7.22
C LYS A 295 -11.78 -12.01 6.32
N ILE A 296 -10.77 -12.53 5.61
CA ILE A 296 -9.94 -11.74 4.69
C ILE A 296 -10.78 -11.15 3.55
N ARG A 297 -11.69 -11.94 2.97
CA ARG A 297 -12.60 -11.46 1.93
C ARG A 297 -13.54 -10.38 2.45
N GLY A 298 -14.06 -10.52 3.68
CA GLY A 298 -14.86 -9.48 4.33
C GLY A 298 -14.09 -8.16 4.47
N CYS A 299 -12.86 -8.20 5.01
CA CYS A 299 -12.00 -7.03 5.11
C CYS A 299 -11.66 -6.43 3.74
N ARG A 300 -11.37 -7.27 2.73
CA ARG A 300 -11.08 -6.81 1.37
C ARG A 300 -12.26 -6.05 0.77
N LYS A 301 -13.48 -6.57 0.93
CA LYS A 301 -14.70 -5.92 0.45
C LYS A 301 -14.91 -4.57 1.15
N ALA A 302 -14.77 -4.53 2.48
CA ALA A 302 -14.87 -3.28 3.24
C ALA A 302 -13.82 -2.23 2.81
N LEU A 303 -12.57 -2.64 2.53
CA LEU A 303 -11.55 -1.73 2.02
C LEU A 303 -11.90 -1.19 0.63
N GLN A 304 -12.38 -2.06 -0.28
CA GLN A 304 -12.75 -1.68 -1.65
C GLN A 304 -13.96 -0.73 -1.71
N GLU A 305 -14.87 -0.85 -0.74
CA GLU A 305 -16.03 0.04 -0.59
C GLU A 305 -15.62 1.43 -0.06
N ASN A 306 -14.72 1.48 0.93
CA ASN A 306 -14.39 2.72 1.63
C ASN A 306 -13.20 3.50 1.03
N LEU A 307 -12.20 2.84 0.45
CA LEU A 307 -11.00 3.50 -0.08
C LEU A 307 -11.17 3.87 -1.56
N PHE A 308 -11.13 5.16 -1.87
CA PHE A 308 -11.20 5.66 -3.25
C PHE A 308 -9.98 5.25 -4.09
N ILE A 309 -8.79 5.15 -3.48
CA ILE A 309 -7.56 4.73 -4.13
C ILE A 309 -7.66 3.29 -4.68
N LEU A 310 -8.55 2.45 -4.15
CA LEU A 310 -8.70 1.08 -4.65
C LEU A 310 -9.58 1.01 -5.91
N ASN A 311 -10.44 2.00 -6.15
CA ASN A 311 -11.26 2.07 -7.35
C ASN A 311 -10.39 2.47 -8.58
N ALA A 312 -10.60 1.81 -9.72
CA ALA A 312 -9.78 1.98 -10.91
C ALA A 312 -9.95 3.36 -11.58
N SER A 313 -11.16 3.90 -11.60
CA SER A 313 -11.50 5.21 -12.19
C SER A 313 -11.20 6.37 -11.23
N LEU A 314 -11.46 6.21 -9.94
CA LEU A 314 -11.23 7.27 -8.94
C LEU A 314 -9.75 7.44 -8.54
N ARG A 315 -8.95 6.37 -8.54
CA ARG A 315 -7.51 6.42 -8.20
C ARG A 315 -6.73 7.44 -9.03
N PRO A 316 -6.72 7.38 -10.37
CA PRO A 316 -5.95 8.32 -11.18
C PRO A 316 -6.42 9.75 -10.95
N ALA A 317 -7.71 9.99 -10.74
CA ALA A 317 -8.23 11.32 -10.45
C ALA A 317 -7.73 11.89 -9.12
N VAL A 318 -7.71 11.11 -8.02
CA VAL A 318 -7.11 11.60 -6.75
C VAL A 318 -5.64 11.95 -6.95
N LEU A 319 -4.89 11.07 -7.61
CA LEU A 319 -3.46 11.28 -7.81
C LEU A 319 -3.17 12.50 -8.69
N ASN A 320 -3.97 12.70 -9.75
CA ASN A 320 -3.86 13.86 -10.63
C ASN A 320 -4.17 15.16 -9.86
N VAL A 321 -5.26 15.19 -9.07
CA VAL A 321 -5.58 16.36 -8.23
C VAL A 321 -4.46 16.62 -7.24
N GLN A 322 -3.91 15.60 -6.59
CA GLN A 322 -2.77 15.74 -5.68
C GLN A 322 -1.51 16.28 -6.38
N GLU A 323 -1.20 15.81 -7.58
CA GLU A 323 -0.07 16.32 -8.36
C GLU A 323 -0.27 17.78 -8.75
N MET A 324 -1.47 18.15 -9.19
CA MET A 324 -1.82 19.53 -9.51
C MET A 324 -1.73 20.43 -8.27
N CYS A 325 -2.24 19.97 -7.11
CA CYS A 325 -2.09 20.63 -5.82
C CYS A 325 -0.63 20.86 -5.46
N TYR A 326 0.23 19.85 -5.62
CA TYR A 326 1.66 19.96 -5.34
C TYR A 326 2.32 21.05 -6.21
N ARG A 327 2.08 21.02 -7.53
CA ARG A 327 2.66 21.99 -8.48
C ARG A 327 2.27 23.43 -8.17
N ILE A 328 1.04 23.65 -7.71
CA ILE A 328 0.53 24.99 -7.37
C ILE A 328 1.02 25.42 -5.99
N SER A 329 1.20 24.50 -5.05
CA SER A 329 1.66 24.82 -3.70
C SER A 329 3.06 25.45 -3.63
N ASP A 330 3.85 25.32 -4.70
CA ASP A 330 5.18 25.92 -4.84
C ASP A 330 5.14 27.34 -5.45
N MET A 331 3.98 27.77 -5.94
CA MET A 331 3.77 29.12 -6.40
C MET A 331 3.65 30.07 -5.19
N GLY A 332 4.43 31.15 -5.19
CA GLY A 332 4.30 32.22 -4.20
C GLY A 332 3.28 33.27 -4.63
N LEU A 333 2.45 33.75 -3.70
CA LEU A 333 1.62 34.94 -3.90
C LEU A 333 2.44 36.23 -3.87
N CYS A 334 3.59 36.19 -3.17
CA CYS A 334 4.44 37.35 -2.98
C CYS A 334 5.63 37.31 -3.95
N ARG A 335 5.88 38.43 -4.63
CA ARG A 335 7.03 38.63 -5.53
C ARG A 335 7.95 39.72 -4.98
N ILE A 336 9.16 39.37 -4.59
CA ILE A 336 10.17 40.30 -4.10
C ILE A 336 11.45 40.08 -4.91
N GLU A 337 11.91 41.11 -5.62
CA GLU A 337 13.16 41.06 -6.38
C GLU A 337 14.33 41.43 -5.44
N LYS A 338 15.40 40.63 -5.49
CA LYS A 338 16.59 40.86 -4.68
C LYS A 338 17.41 41.98 -5.30
N GLY A 339 17.86 42.93 -4.48
CA GLY A 339 18.67 44.06 -4.95
C GLY A 339 17.88 45.18 -5.64
N TYR A 340 16.55 45.23 -5.45
CA TYR A 340 15.71 46.35 -5.88
C TYR A 340 15.10 47.07 -4.66
N THR A 341 15.04 48.41 -4.71
CA THR A 341 14.39 49.26 -3.70
C THR A 341 13.07 49.76 -4.26
N TYR A 342 11.98 49.51 -3.54
CA TYR A 342 10.63 49.86 -3.99
C TYR A 342 10.13 51.15 -3.37
N THR A 343 9.36 51.95 -4.10
CA THR A 343 8.38 52.82 -3.43
C THR A 343 7.19 51.98 -2.93
N LEU A 344 6.43 52.45 -1.94
CA LEU A 344 5.26 51.70 -1.45
C LEU A 344 4.24 51.42 -2.57
N GLU A 345 4.01 52.41 -3.43
CA GLU A 345 3.10 52.28 -4.57
C GLU A 345 3.62 51.29 -5.61
N GLU A 346 4.91 51.33 -5.95
CA GLU A 346 5.53 50.35 -6.84
C GLU A 346 5.42 48.94 -6.28
N PHE A 347 5.71 48.77 -4.98
CA PHE A 347 5.61 47.47 -4.33
C PHE A 347 4.20 46.92 -4.39
N ARG A 348 3.20 47.76 -4.08
CA ARG A 348 1.77 47.40 -4.19
C ARG A 348 1.40 46.99 -5.61
N ASN A 349 1.81 47.76 -6.62
CA ASN A 349 1.52 47.47 -8.02
C ASN A 349 2.17 46.14 -8.48
N VAL A 350 3.40 45.86 -8.03
CA VAL A 350 4.09 44.58 -8.31
C VAL A 350 3.37 43.41 -7.64
N GLN A 351 2.90 43.57 -6.40
CA GLN A 351 2.12 42.53 -5.72
C GLN A 351 0.77 42.29 -6.41
N VAL A 352 0.02 43.35 -6.73
CA VAL A 352 -1.28 43.22 -7.43
C VAL A 352 -1.11 42.49 -8.75
N LYS A 353 -0.11 42.87 -9.56
CA LYS A 353 0.18 42.19 -10.82
C LYS A 353 0.52 40.70 -10.62
N GLN A 354 1.31 40.37 -9.60
CA GLN A 354 1.61 38.99 -9.26
C GLN A 354 0.35 38.22 -8.85
N LEU A 355 -0.56 38.85 -8.09
CA LEU A 355 -1.82 38.24 -7.66
C LEU A 355 -2.76 38.01 -8.82
N ASP A 356 -2.85 38.93 -9.79
CA ASP A 356 -3.64 38.74 -11.00
C ASP A 356 -3.16 37.53 -11.81
N GLU A 357 -1.83 37.39 -11.98
CA GLU A 357 -1.22 36.23 -12.64
C GLU A 357 -1.51 34.93 -11.89
N VAL A 358 -1.42 34.94 -10.56
CA VAL A 358 -1.72 33.79 -9.71
C VAL A 358 -3.20 33.43 -9.76
N ALA A 359 -4.09 34.42 -9.67
CA ALA A 359 -5.54 34.23 -9.73
C ALA A 359 -5.97 33.58 -11.06
N SER A 360 -5.37 34.00 -12.18
CA SER A 360 -5.59 33.36 -13.49
C SER A 360 -5.16 31.89 -13.47
N ARG A 361 -4.00 31.57 -12.88
CA ARG A 361 -3.55 30.17 -12.78
C ARG A 361 -4.40 29.33 -11.83
N LEU A 362 -4.89 29.92 -10.74
CA LEU A 362 -5.77 29.26 -9.78
C LEU A 362 -7.14 28.96 -10.40
N SER A 363 -7.67 29.84 -11.25
CA SER A 363 -8.92 29.60 -11.97
C SER A 363 -8.76 28.48 -13.01
N GLU A 364 -7.69 28.49 -13.80
CA GLU A 364 -7.35 27.40 -14.73
C GLU A 364 -7.20 26.06 -14.00
N PHE A 365 -6.50 26.06 -12.87
CA PHE A 365 -6.37 24.89 -12.01
C PHE A 365 -7.72 24.36 -11.54
N ARG A 366 -8.59 25.24 -11.04
CA ARG A 366 -9.92 24.86 -10.55
C ARG A 366 -10.72 24.20 -11.68
N GLU A 367 -10.70 24.78 -12.88
CA GLU A 367 -11.41 24.25 -14.03
C GLU A 367 -10.88 22.88 -14.47
N LEU A 368 -9.56 22.69 -14.47
CA LEU A 368 -8.95 21.38 -14.74
C LEU A 368 -9.29 20.35 -13.66
N ALA A 369 -9.23 20.72 -12.38
CA ALA A 369 -9.56 19.83 -11.27
C ALA A 369 -11.05 19.41 -11.34
N LYS A 370 -11.93 20.37 -11.66
CA LYS A 370 -13.35 20.14 -11.87
C LYS A 370 -13.61 19.11 -12.97
N GLU A 371 -12.95 19.23 -14.11
CA GLU A 371 -13.08 18.28 -15.23
C GLU A 371 -12.58 16.88 -14.86
N VAL A 372 -11.39 16.79 -14.23
CA VAL A 372 -10.80 15.51 -13.81
C VAL A 372 -11.70 14.77 -12.81
N VAL A 373 -12.21 15.48 -11.79
CA VAL A 373 -13.09 14.91 -10.78
C VAL A 373 -14.41 14.45 -11.41
N ARG A 374 -15.00 15.27 -12.29
CA ARG A 374 -16.26 14.91 -12.94
C ARG A 374 -16.11 13.72 -13.88
N SER A 375 -15.08 13.72 -14.74
CA SER A 375 -14.81 12.61 -15.66
C SER A 375 -14.69 11.30 -14.90
N ALA A 376 -13.95 11.30 -13.79
CA ALA A 376 -13.82 10.12 -12.93
C ALA A 376 -15.14 9.71 -12.25
N CYS A 377 -15.94 10.66 -11.77
CA CYS A 377 -17.26 10.38 -11.22
C CYS A 377 -18.21 9.79 -12.27
N GLN A 378 -18.18 10.28 -13.50
CA GLN A 378 -18.96 9.76 -14.62
C GLN A 378 -18.53 8.34 -14.98
N THR A 379 -17.23 8.08 -15.15
CA THR A 379 -16.72 6.74 -15.42
C THR A 379 -17.06 5.78 -14.28
N ALA A 380 -16.87 6.20 -13.03
CA ALA A 380 -17.21 5.39 -11.87
C ALA A 380 -18.71 5.05 -11.82
N LEU A 381 -19.59 6.02 -12.12
CA LEU A 381 -21.04 5.79 -12.13
C LEU A 381 -21.46 4.82 -13.25
N LEU A 382 -20.85 4.96 -14.44
CA LEU A 382 -21.06 4.06 -15.59
C LEU A 382 -20.55 2.64 -15.31
N GLU A 383 -19.42 2.47 -14.61
CA GLU A 383 -18.91 1.17 -14.17
C GLU A 383 -19.91 0.41 -13.27
N PHE A 384 -20.79 1.14 -12.56
CA PHE A 384 -21.87 0.56 -11.76
C PHE A 384 -23.19 0.37 -12.54
N GLY A 385 -23.21 0.66 -13.84
CA GLY A 385 -24.38 0.51 -14.71
C GLY A 385 -25.38 1.66 -14.65
N PHE A 386 -25.00 2.80 -14.06
CA PHE A 386 -25.87 3.98 -13.97
C PHE A 386 -25.35 5.10 -14.90
N THR A 387 -26.27 5.73 -15.63
CA THR A 387 -25.96 6.92 -16.42
C THR A 387 -26.14 8.18 -15.58
N PRO A 388 -25.19 9.14 -15.59
CA PRO A 388 -25.40 10.45 -14.94
C PRO A 388 -26.58 11.19 -15.58
N ASP A 389 -27.41 11.83 -14.77
CA ASP A 389 -28.57 12.60 -15.22
C ASP A 389 -28.14 13.99 -15.75
N ASP A 390 -27.43 14.01 -16.87
CA ASP A 390 -26.80 15.23 -17.44
C ASP A 390 -27.76 16.15 -18.22
N TYR A 391 -29.07 16.09 -17.94
CA TYR A 391 -30.08 16.80 -18.71
C TYR A 391 -29.94 18.34 -18.69
N SER A 392 -29.22 18.93 -17.72
CA SER A 392 -29.08 20.39 -17.62
C SER A 392 -27.89 20.98 -18.38
N TYR A 393 -26.73 20.31 -18.38
CA TYR A 393 -25.48 20.90 -18.91
C TYR A 393 -25.33 20.76 -20.44
N ARG A 394 -25.82 19.66 -21.02
CA ARG A 394 -25.69 19.40 -22.48
C ARG A 394 -26.43 20.43 -23.34
N ARG A 395 -27.42 21.14 -22.80
CA ARG A 395 -28.21 22.15 -23.53
C ARG A 395 -27.49 23.49 -23.70
N GLN A 396 -26.52 23.83 -22.85
CA GLN A 396 -25.84 25.14 -22.91
C GLN A 396 -24.63 25.16 -23.85
N THR A 397 -23.96 24.03 -24.09
CA THR A 397 -22.74 23.98 -24.92
C THR A 397 -23.01 23.68 -26.40
N THR A 398 -24.24 23.36 -26.79
CA THR A 398 -24.58 22.95 -28.17
C THR A 398 -25.56 23.90 -28.85
N SER A 399 -25.39 25.22 -28.69
CA SER A 399 -26.13 26.22 -29.48
C SER A 399 -25.52 26.48 -30.86
N THR A 400 -24.50 25.74 -31.30
CA THR A 400 -23.80 26.04 -32.58
C THR A 400 -23.43 24.82 -33.45
N MET A 401 -24.17 23.71 -33.40
CA MET A 401 -24.21 22.81 -34.56
C MET A 401 -25.60 22.20 -34.75
N LEU A 402 -26.26 22.69 -35.80
CA LEU A 402 -27.50 22.15 -36.33
C LEU A 402 -27.26 20.80 -37.00
N ILE A 403 -28.24 19.90 -36.82
CA ILE A 403 -28.56 18.70 -37.60
C ILE A 403 -27.85 17.40 -37.17
N LEU A 404 -28.44 16.73 -36.19
CA LEU A 404 -28.88 15.35 -36.39
C LEU A 404 -30.28 15.18 -35.78
N PRO A 405 -31.35 15.13 -36.59
CA PRO A 405 -32.71 15.15 -36.09
C PRO A 405 -33.07 13.77 -35.53
N HIS A 406 -33.59 13.76 -34.31
CA HIS A 406 -34.89 13.14 -33.99
C HIS A 406 -35.13 11.63 -34.25
N PHE A 407 -34.16 10.83 -34.73
CA PHE A 407 -34.44 9.45 -35.18
C PHE A 407 -34.11 8.31 -34.20
N GLU A 408 -33.65 8.60 -32.98
CA GLU A 408 -33.43 7.57 -31.94
C GLU A 408 -34.33 7.73 -30.71
N ARG A 409 -35.31 8.66 -30.75
CA ARG A 409 -36.24 8.87 -29.62
C ARG A 409 -37.62 8.21 -29.81
N GLU A 410 -37.95 7.72 -31.01
CA GLU A 410 -39.30 7.20 -31.29
C GLU A 410 -39.38 5.72 -31.68
N LEU A 411 -38.29 4.93 -31.55
CA LEU A 411 -38.33 3.48 -31.84
C LEU A 411 -38.30 2.56 -30.61
N TYR A 412 -38.27 3.11 -29.39
CA TYR A 412 -38.52 2.38 -28.14
C TYR A 412 -39.63 3.08 -27.37
N GLY A 413 -40.87 2.81 -27.78
CA GLY A 413 -42.00 3.01 -26.89
C GLY A 413 -41.85 2.13 -25.64
N GLU A 414 -42.29 2.67 -24.51
CA GLU A 414 -42.86 1.88 -23.41
C GLU A 414 -41.88 1.22 -22.42
N SER A 415 -41.03 2.04 -21.79
CA SER A 415 -40.72 1.98 -20.35
C SER A 415 -39.68 3.04 -20.01
N THR A 416 -40.09 4.15 -19.41
CA THR A 416 -39.21 4.77 -18.41
C THR A 416 -39.12 3.74 -17.30
N ASP A 417 -38.16 2.83 -17.43
CA ASP A 417 -37.99 1.71 -16.52
C ASP A 417 -37.78 2.30 -15.13
N LYS A 418 -38.85 2.33 -14.35
CA LYS A 418 -38.84 2.93 -13.02
C LYS A 418 -37.88 2.07 -12.25
N MET A 419 -36.74 2.65 -11.91
CA MET A 419 -35.67 1.98 -11.18
C MET A 419 -36.27 1.26 -9.98
N THR A 420 -35.96 -0.03 -9.83
CA THR A 420 -36.49 -0.82 -8.71
C THR A 420 -36.03 -0.23 -7.38
N TYR A 421 -36.76 -0.48 -6.29
CA TYR A 421 -36.39 0.04 -4.97
C TYR A 421 -34.94 -0.31 -4.58
N THR A 422 -34.48 -1.51 -4.93
CA THR A 422 -33.10 -1.98 -4.69
C THR A 422 -32.08 -1.25 -5.54
N GLU A 423 -32.38 -1.00 -6.81
CA GLU A 423 -31.49 -0.23 -7.69
C GLU A 423 -31.45 1.24 -7.27
N GLN A 424 -32.58 1.82 -6.86
CA GLN A 424 -32.65 3.18 -6.36
C GLN A 424 -31.80 3.35 -5.10
N ALA A 425 -31.89 2.42 -4.15
CA ALA A 425 -31.03 2.41 -2.96
C ALA A 425 -29.53 2.27 -3.34
N SER A 426 -29.22 1.46 -4.35
CA SER A 426 -27.86 1.30 -4.88
C SER A 426 -27.35 2.62 -5.48
N LYS A 427 -28.10 3.25 -6.40
CA LYS A 427 -27.76 4.55 -7.02
C LYS A 427 -27.52 5.63 -5.95
N ARG A 428 -28.39 5.73 -4.94
CA ARG A 428 -28.18 6.65 -3.80
C ARG A 428 -26.87 6.40 -3.08
N SER A 429 -26.56 5.14 -2.76
CA SER A 429 -25.32 4.76 -2.07
C SER A 429 -24.09 5.12 -2.90
N HIS A 430 -24.13 4.87 -4.22
CA HIS A 430 -23.04 5.21 -5.13
C HIS A 430 -22.86 6.73 -5.28
N CYS A 431 -23.93 7.50 -5.50
CA CYS A 431 -23.90 8.96 -5.56
C CYS A 431 -23.41 9.57 -4.24
N ARG A 432 -23.81 9.04 -3.08
CA ARG A 432 -23.28 9.45 -1.77
C ARG A 432 -21.78 9.20 -1.67
N ARG A 433 -21.30 8.06 -2.17
CA ARG A 433 -19.87 7.74 -2.23
C ARG A 433 -19.10 8.70 -3.14
N LEU A 434 -19.63 9.02 -4.33
CA LEU A 434 -19.04 10.00 -5.25
C LEU A 434 -19.05 11.41 -4.65
N THR A 435 -20.10 11.78 -3.92
CA THR A 435 -20.15 13.03 -3.17
C THR A 435 -19.03 13.12 -2.13
N CYS A 436 -18.77 12.04 -1.38
CA CYS A 436 -17.63 11.98 -0.46
C CYS A 436 -16.28 12.10 -1.18
N PHE A 437 -16.18 11.59 -2.41
CA PHE A 437 -14.98 11.75 -3.25
C PHE A 437 -14.76 13.21 -3.68
N ILE A 438 -15.82 13.90 -4.12
CA ILE A 438 -15.76 15.33 -4.47
C ILE A 438 -15.35 16.14 -3.23
N ARG A 439 -15.91 15.84 -2.05
CA ARG A 439 -15.49 16.46 -0.78
C ARG A 439 -14.02 16.24 -0.44
N LEU A 440 -13.47 15.06 -0.74
CA LEU A 440 -12.05 14.80 -0.55
C LEU A 440 -11.21 15.69 -1.47
N ALA A 441 -11.62 15.86 -2.74
CA ALA A 441 -10.95 16.77 -3.65
C ALA A 441 -10.99 18.22 -3.14
N ASP A 442 -12.14 18.69 -2.62
CA ASP A 442 -12.25 20.00 -1.98
C ASP A 442 -11.30 20.15 -0.79
N CYS A 443 -11.20 19.14 0.08
CA CYS A 443 -10.24 19.18 1.19
C CYS A 443 -8.78 19.32 0.71
N LEU A 444 -8.42 18.66 -0.40
CA LEU A 444 -7.07 18.78 -0.98
C LEU A 444 -6.83 20.18 -1.56
N ILE A 445 -7.81 20.72 -2.30
CA ILE A 445 -7.75 22.07 -2.89
C ILE A 445 -7.64 23.12 -1.78
N VAL A 446 -8.54 23.08 -0.78
CA VAL A 446 -8.56 24.03 0.34
C VAL A 446 -7.30 23.94 1.19
N ASN A 447 -6.77 22.73 1.44
CA ASN A 447 -5.49 22.60 2.13
C ASN A 447 -4.32 23.21 1.32
N THR A 448 -4.34 23.06 -0.01
CA THR A 448 -3.31 23.65 -0.87
C THR A 448 -3.39 25.17 -0.86
N MET A 449 -4.60 25.71 -0.95
CA MET A 449 -4.90 27.13 -0.81
C MET A 449 -4.41 27.70 0.52
N HIS A 450 -4.69 27.02 1.63
CA HIS A 450 -4.19 27.39 2.96
C HIS A 450 -2.65 27.40 3.01
N VAL A 451 -2.00 26.33 2.55
CA VAL A 451 -0.53 26.24 2.51
C VAL A 451 0.08 27.37 1.69
N LEU A 452 -0.51 27.70 0.55
CA LEU A 452 -0.04 28.76 -0.34
C LEU A 452 -0.15 30.16 0.32
N ALA A 453 -1.23 30.43 1.04
CA ALA A 453 -1.37 31.65 1.84
C ALA A 453 -0.34 31.72 2.98
N VAL A 454 -0.23 30.66 3.79
CA VAL A 454 0.73 30.63 4.92
C VAL A 454 2.17 30.77 4.43
N LYS A 455 2.57 30.02 3.40
CA LYS A 455 3.91 30.13 2.80
C LYS A 455 4.20 31.55 2.33
N SER A 456 3.24 32.21 1.69
CA SER A 456 3.43 33.55 1.13
C SER A 456 3.57 34.63 2.21
N VAL A 457 2.71 34.59 3.24
CA VAL A 457 2.80 35.52 4.38
C VAL A 457 4.09 35.26 5.18
N THR A 458 4.47 33.99 5.36
CA THR A 458 5.75 33.63 6.01
C THR A 458 6.96 34.12 5.21
N SER A 459 6.92 33.99 3.88
CA SER A 459 7.96 34.49 2.98
C SER A 459 8.13 36.00 3.14
N LEU A 460 7.03 36.76 3.11
CA LEU A 460 7.05 38.21 3.32
C LEU A 460 7.66 38.59 4.68
N LEU A 461 7.23 37.94 5.76
CA LEU A 461 7.81 38.17 7.09
C LEU A 461 9.30 37.84 7.15
N ASN A 462 9.73 36.74 6.53
CA ASN A 462 11.14 36.34 6.50
C ASN A 462 11.99 37.37 5.77
N TYR A 463 11.53 37.89 4.63
CA TYR A 463 12.22 38.96 3.91
C TYR A 463 12.35 40.24 4.75
N LEU A 464 11.26 40.67 5.40
CA LEU A 464 11.27 41.82 6.31
C LEU A 464 12.24 41.61 7.49
N THR A 465 12.20 40.43 8.11
CA THR A 465 13.05 40.07 9.26
C THR A 465 14.52 39.94 8.88
N GLU A 466 14.82 39.42 7.68
CA GLU A 466 16.20 39.31 7.19
C GLU A 466 16.83 40.68 7.01
N LYS A 467 16.09 41.64 6.45
CA LYS A 467 16.55 43.02 6.33
C LYS A 467 16.70 43.69 7.70
N LEU A 468 15.78 43.43 8.61
CA LEU A 468 15.83 43.92 9.99
C LEU A 468 17.10 43.49 10.75
N LYS A 469 17.53 42.23 10.60
CA LYS A 469 18.73 41.69 11.26
C LYS A 469 20.03 42.36 10.79
N ARG A 470 20.00 42.99 9.62
CA ARG A 470 21.16 43.63 9.00
C ARG A 470 21.25 45.11 9.33
N THR A 471 20.21 45.70 9.93
CA THR A 471 20.28 47.07 10.41
C THR A 471 21.15 47.16 11.68
N PRO A 472 22.07 48.15 11.80
CA PRO A 472 22.85 48.36 13.01
C PRO A 472 21.97 48.49 14.27
N ALA A 473 22.43 47.93 15.39
CA ALA A 473 21.72 48.00 16.67
C ALA A 473 21.55 49.46 17.13
N ALA A 474 20.46 49.75 17.84
CA ALA A 474 20.10 51.09 18.34
C ALA A 474 21.28 51.81 19.05
N ASP A 475 22.10 51.03 19.75
CA ASP A 475 23.27 51.44 20.53
C ASP A 475 24.38 52.05 19.65
N VAL A 476 24.49 51.60 18.39
CA VAL A 476 25.47 52.09 17.39
C VAL A 476 25.00 53.42 16.80
N ILE A 477 23.69 53.57 16.55
CA ILE A 477 23.12 54.80 15.99
C ILE A 477 23.13 55.93 17.02
N GLN A 478 22.92 55.61 18.31
CA GLN A 478 23.10 56.61 19.37
C GLN A 478 24.55 57.10 19.46
N LYS A 479 25.54 56.24 19.18
CA LYS A 479 26.94 56.67 19.08
C LYS A 479 27.19 57.59 17.89
N TRP A 480 26.53 57.38 16.74
CA TRP A 480 26.65 58.29 15.58
C TRP A 480 26.15 59.71 15.88
N ASN A 481 25.07 59.85 16.67
CA ASN A 481 24.62 61.15 17.18
C ASN A 481 25.59 61.77 18.20
N THR A 482 26.44 60.97 18.84
CA THR A 482 27.39 61.42 19.86
C THR A 482 28.77 61.75 19.26
N GLU A 483 29.20 61.04 18.22
CA GLU A 483 30.48 61.21 17.54
C GLU A 483 30.49 62.37 16.53
N LEU A 484 29.34 62.78 15.98
CA LEU A 484 29.22 63.97 15.13
C LEU A 484 29.59 65.30 15.82
N LYS A 485 29.86 65.30 17.13
CA LYS A 485 30.43 66.45 17.85
C LYS A 485 31.96 66.49 17.92
N ASN A 486 32.67 65.43 17.51
CA ASN A 486 34.14 65.40 17.58
C ASN A 486 34.79 65.10 16.23
N GLU A 487 35.19 66.20 15.59
CA GLU A 487 36.31 66.39 14.67
C GLU A 487 36.44 65.57 13.37
N VAL A 488 36.45 66.36 12.29
CA VAL A 488 37.06 66.12 10.99
C VAL A 488 38.53 65.69 11.18
N SER A 489 38.89 64.53 10.64
CA SER A 489 40.27 64.23 10.25
C SER A 489 40.27 63.31 9.04
N ASP A 490 40.55 63.89 7.88
CA ASP A 490 40.87 63.21 6.62
C ASP A 490 41.95 62.12 6.82
N LYS A 491 41.58 60.85 6.55
CA LYS A 491 42.56 59.84 6.12
C LYS A 491 42.00 58.98 4.99
N LYS A 492 42.50 59.29 3.80
CA LYS A 492 42.52 58.46 2.58
C LYS A 492 42.74 56.97 2.92
N ALA A 493 41.82 56.11 2.48
CA ALA A 493 42.08 54.70 2.24
C ALA A 493 41.71 54.35 0.79
N ALA A 494 42.62 53.66 0.11
CA ALA A 494 42.56 53.26 -1.29
C ALA A 494 41.55 52.11 -1.53
N PRO A 495 41.05 51.91 -2.77
CA PRO A 495 39.93 51.02 -3.06
C PRO A 495 40.37 49.56 -3.09
N GLY A 496 39.83 48.76 -2.17
CA GLY A 496 40.02 47.31 -2.09
C GLY A 496 38.91 46.56 -2.81
N ILE A 497 39.31 45.78 -3.80
CA ILE A 497 38.53 44.94 -4.71
C ILE A 497 37.71 43.88 -3.93
N GLY A 498 36.40 44.07 -3.87
CA GLY A 498 35.42 43.13 -3.28
C GLY A 498 33.99 43.35 -3.78
N GLY A 499 33.84 43.95 -4.97
CA GLY A 499 32.52 44.28 -5.53
C GLY A 499 31.82 43.05 -6.05
N GLN A 500 30.73 42.65 -5.39
CA GLN A 500 29.43 42.26 -5.97
C GLN A 500 28.51 41.58 -4.95
N ASN A 501 29.04 40.91 -3.89
CA ASN A 501 28.19 40.21 -2.90
C ASN A 501 27.91 40.99 -1.60
N GLU A 502 28.72 41.99 -1.25
CA GLU A 502 28.52 42.79 -0.04
C GLU A 502 27.62 44.02 -0.29
N GLU A 503 27.65 44.62 -1.49
CA GLU A 503 26.80 45.77 -1.85
C GLU A 503 25.31 45.40 -1.96
N GLU A 504 24.99 44.20 -2.48
CA GLU A 504 23.61 43.67 -2.49
C GLU A 504 23.04 43.46 -1.07
N ALA A 505 23.91 43.35 -0.06
CA ALA A 505 23.53 43.00 1.30
C ALA A 505 22.92 44.16 2.09
N TYR A 506 23.23 45.41 1.73
CA TYR A 506 22.82 46.64 2.44
C TYR A 506 21.72 47.44 1.74
N LEU A 507 21.24 46.99 0.59
CA LEU A 507 20.23 47.74 -0.14
C LEU A 507 18.89 47.76 0.64
N PRO A 508 18.33 48.94 0.94
CA PRO A 508 17.05 49.08 1.63
C PRO A 508 15.92 48.52 0.74
N MET A 509 14.90 47.95 1.39
CA MET A 509 13.76 47.36 0.68
C MET A 509 12.80 48.43 0.15
N PHE A 510 12.66 49.54 0.88
CA PHE A 510 11.72 50.59 0.56
C PHE A 510 12.38 51.96 0.56
N LEU A 511 11.89 52.84 -0.32
CA LEU A 511 12.24 54.25 -0.39
C LEU A 511 11.13 55.07 0.27
N THR A 512 11.51 55.98 1.16
CA THR A 512 10.62 56.95 1.81
C THR A 512 11.25 58.31 1.72
N GLU A 513 10.44 59.32 1.38
CA GLU A 513 10.85 60.70 1.29
C GLU A 513 10.66 61.40 2.65
N LEU A 514 11.58 62.30 2.98
CA LEU A 514 11.50 63.13 4.18
C LEU A 514 11.12 64.54 3.79
N ILE A 515 9.92 64.97 4.15
CA ILE A 515 9.39 66.30 3.86
C ILE A 515 9.61 67.18 5.10
N LEU A 516 10.45 68.21 4.96
CA LEU A 516 10.67 69.21 5.99
C LEU A 516 9.68 70.36 5.80
N GLU A 517 8.76 70.51 6.74
CA GLU A 517 7.86 71.64 6.85
C GLU A 517 8.35 72.60 7.96
N ILE A 518 7.87 73.84 7.97
CA ILE A 518 8.40 74.95 8.78
C ILE A 518 8.47 74.63 10.29
N SER A 519 7.60 73.74 10.78
CA SER A 519 7.57 73.31 12.19
C SER A 519 7.59 71.79 12.39
N THR A 520 7.66 70.99 11.32
CA THR A 520 7.42 69.53 11.38
C THR A 520 8.24 68.77 10.34
N LEU A 521 8.71 67.58 10.73
CA LEU A 521 9.40 66.64 9.84
C LEU A 521 8.45 65.48 9.55
N LEU A 522 8.05 65.30 8.30
CA LEU A 522 7.07 64.30 7.88
C LEU A 522 7.74 63.26 6.96
N PHE A 523 7.27 62.02 7.05
CA PHE A 523 7.65 60.95 6.11
C PHE A 523 6.55 60.80 5.06
N ALA A 524 6.94 60.64 3.80
CA ALA A 524 6.06 60.32 2.70
C ALA A 524 6.49 58.97 2.08
N PRO A 525 5.68 57.90 2.20
CA PRO A 525 4.42 57.81 2.94
C PRO A 525 4.62 57.80 4.49
N PRO A 526 3.62 58.23 5.27
CA PRO A 526 3.63 58.13 6.73
C PRO A 526 3.59 56.66 7.18
N LEU A 527 3.94 56.42 8.44
CA LEU A 527 3.98 55.07 9.03
C LEU A 527 2.62 54.34 8.94
N GLU A 528 1.53 55.07 9.18
CA GLU A 528 0.17 54.50 9.14
C GLU A 528 -0.15 53.98 7.73
N ASP A 529 0.04 54.79 6.70
CA ASP A 529 -0.17 54.40 5.30
C ASP A 529 0.70 53.20 4.88
N PHE A 530 1.92 53.09 5.41
CA PHE A 530 2.77 51.94 5.14
C PHE A 530 2.25 50.67 5.83
N GLN A 531 1.83 50.76 7.10
CA GLN A 531 1.25 49.62 7.81
C GLN A 531 -0.04 49.14 7.14
N ASP A 532 -0.89 50.08 6.72
CA ASP A 532 -2.12 49.80 5.98
C ASP A 532 -1.80 49.20 4.60
N GLY A 533 -0.82 49.75 3.87
CA GLY A 533 -0.41 49.21 2.58
C GLY A 533 0.10 47.76 2.66
N ILE A 534 0.88 47.41 3.68
CA ILE A 534 1.34 46.03 3.89
C ILE A 534 0.19 45.13 4.38
N ALA A 535 -0.69 45.63 5.24
CA ALA A 535 -1.87 44.90 5.71
C ALA A 535 -2.83 44.59 4.55
N ASP A 536 -3.02 45.54 3.64
CA ASP A 536 -3.82 45.40 2.43
C ASP A 536 -3.25 44.32 1.50
N ILE A 537 -1.93 44.26 1.33
CA ILE A 537 -1.27 43.20 0.55
C ILE A 537 -1.54 41.82 1.16
N VAL A 538 -1.42 41.69 2.49
CA VAL A 538 -1.72 40.44 3.20
C VAL A 538 -3.20 40.08 3.08
N HIS A 539 -4.10 41.06 3.13
CA HIS A 539 -5.53 40.85 2.90
C HIS A 539 -5.80 40.37 1.46
N GLN A 540 -5.17 40.99 0.47
CA GLN A 540 -5.29 40.57 -0.94
C GLN A 540 -4.77 39.15 -1.17
N PHE A 541 -3.74 38.72 -0.44
CA PHE A 541 -3.28 37.31 -0.46
C PHE A 541 -4.40 36.37 0.01
N GLN A 542 -5.09 36.71 1.09
CA GLN A 542 -6.21 35.91 1.60
C GLN A 542 -7.38 35.89 0.62
N GLU A 543 -7.77 37.05 0.09
CA GLU A 543 -8.87 37.18 -0.88
C GLU A 543 -8.62 36.42 -2.18
N THR A 544 -7.39 36.50 -2.71
CA THR A 544 -7.01 35.78 -3.94
C THR A 544 -7.22 34.27 -3.77
N VAL A 545 -6.86 33.74 -2.61
CA VAL A 545 -7.00 32.31 -2.32
C VAL A 545 -8.45 31.93 -1.98
N LEU A 546 -9.19 32.81 -1.30
CA LEU A 546 -10.62 32.63 -1.00
C LEU A 546 -11.51 32.68 -2.25
N SER A 547 -11.05 33.33 -3.32
CA SER A 547 -11.76 33.37 -4.61
C SER A 547 -11.94 31.99 -5.25
N VAL A 548 -11.12 31.00 -4.86
CA VAL A 548 -11.23 29.62 -5.36
C VAL A 548 -12.40 28.91 -4.69
N ALA A 549 -13.53 28.87 -5.39
CA ALA A 549 -14.75 28.22 -4.91
C ALA A 549 -14.62 26.69 -4.84
N ASN A 550 -15.22 26.08 -3.80
CA ASN A 550 -15.36 24.64 -3.65
C ASN A 550 -16.10 23.99 -4.85
N LEU A 551 -15.85 22.70 -5.07
CA LEU A 551 -16.47 21.88 -6.11
C LEU A 551 -17.85 21.36 -5.68
N VAL A 552 -18.05 20.98 -4.42
CA VAL A 552 -19.33 20.45 -3.90
C VAL A 552 -20.57 21.36 -4.15
N PRO A 553 -20.51 22.70 -3.95
CA PRO A 553 -21.63 23.59 -4.26
C PRO A 553 -21.80 23.88 -5.76
N ASP A 554 -20.85 23.48 -6.61
CA ASP A 554 -20.91 23.77 -8.04
C ASP A 554 -21.99 22.91 -8.70
N LYS A 555 -22.92 23.56 -9.41
CA LYS A 555 -24.03 22.91 -10.14
C LYS A 555 -23.55 21.87 -11.14
N TYR A 556 -22.29 21.99 -11.58
CA TYR A 556 -21.64 21.02 -12.42
C TYR A 556 -21.55 19.61 -11.79
N PHE A 557 -21.73 19.46 -10.48
CA PHE A 557 -21.75 18.16 -9.81
C PHE A 557 -23.14 17.71 -9.36
N ASP A 558 -24.22 18.45 -9.68
CA ASP A 558 -25.60 18.14 -9.27
C ASP A 558 -26.03 16.73 -9.68
N ALA A 559 -25.56 16.24 -10.83
CA ALA A 559 -25.81 14.86 -11.29
C ALA A 559 -25.35 13.78 -10.28
N PHE A 560 -24.41 14.11 -9.38
CA PHE A 560 -23.88 13.20 -8.36
C PHE A 560 -24.28 13.62 -6.94
N THR A 561 -24.38 14.91 -6.65
CA THR A 561 -24.70 15.45 -5.31
C THR A 561 -26.20 15.50 -5.05
N GLN A 562 -27.01 15.68 -6.09
CA GLN A 562 -28.48 15.71 -6.08
C GLN A 562 -29.04 14.91 -7.28
N PRO A 563 -28.78 13.59 -7.35
CA PRO A 563 -29.20 12.79 -8.49
C PRO A 563 -30.72 12.76 -8.62
N VAL A 564 -31.21 12.70 -9.86
CA VAL A 564 -32.65 12.52 -10.13
C VAL A 564 -32.92 11.02 -10.12
N ILE A 565 -33.81 10.57 -9.23
CA ILE A 565 -34.23 9.17 -9.23
C ILE A 565 -35.74 9.12 -9.32
N ASN A 566 -36.27 8.49 -10.37
CA ASN A 566 -37.70 8.39 -10.65
C ASN A 566 -38.43 9.76 -10.56
N ASN A 567 -37.87 10.79 -11.19
CA ASN A 567 -38.37 12.18 -11.21
C ASN A 567 -38.38 12.93 -9.87
N THR A 568 -37.79 12.35 -8.81
CA THR A 568 -37.54 13.05 -7.54
C THR A 568 -36.06 13.44 -7.44
N ILE A 569 -35.79 14.71 -7.10
CA ILE A 569 -34.45 15.19 -6.79
C ILE A 569 -34.12 14.74 -5.37
N GLU A 570 -33.03 14.01 -5.20
CA GLU A 570 -32.56 13.60 -3.87
C GLU A 570 -31.96 14.78 -3.11
N GLU A 571 -32.20 14.85 -1.80
CA GLU A 571 -31.63 15.87 -0.94
C GLU A 571 -30.11 15.75 -0.86
N LYS A 572 -29.43 16.90 -0.92
CA LYS A 572 -27.97 17.00 -0.77
C LYS A 572 -27.58 16.46 0.61
N THR A 573 -27.01 15.26 0.66
CA THR A 573 -26.61 14.59 1.92
C THR A 573 -25.34 15.20 2.56
N CYS A 574 -24.79 16.26 1.97
CA CYS A 574 -23.53 16.88 2.39
C CYS A 574 -23.66 18.41 2.53
N GLY A 575 -22.93 18.98 3.49
CA GLY A 575 -22.79 20.44 3.60
C GLY A 575 -21.92 21.04 2.48
N GLU A 576 -21.68 22.35 2.55
CA GLU A 576 -20.99 23.13 1.50
C GLU A 576 -19.47 22.89 1.34
N GLY A 577 -18.95 21.85 2.01
CA GLY A 577 -17.53 21.51 2.00
C GLY A 577 -16.72 22.21 3.10
N PRO A 578 -15.38 22.08 3.08
CA PRO A 578 -14.49 22.76 4.01
C PRO A 578 -14.49 24.27 3.75
N SER A 579 -14.51 25.07 4.82
CA SER A 579 -14.47 26.53 4.73
C SER A 579 -13.05 27.03 5.01
N LEU A 580 -12.40 27.60 4.00
CA LEU A 580 -11.07 28.18 4.16
C LEU A 580 -11.09 29.40 5.10
N SER A 581 -12.17 30.18 5.09
CA SER A 581 -12.29 31.37 5.95
C SER A 581 -12.33 31.01 7.44
N THR A 582 -12.96 29.89 7.82
CA THR A 582 -12.89 29.40 9.20
C THR A 582 -11.49 28.89 9.53
N MET A 583 -10.82 28.19 8.60
CA MET A 583 -9.44 27.72 8.80
C MET A 583 -8.47 28.88 9.05
N PHE A 584 -8.60 30.01 8.35
CA PHE A 584 -7.77 31.19 8.60
C PHE A 584 -8.03 31.83 9.97
N LYS A 585 -9.27 31.81 10.47
CA LYS A 585 -9.61 32.32 11.81
C LYS A 585 -9.05 31.43 12.91
N ASP A 586 -9.08 30.11 12.72
CA ASP A 586 -8.64 29.12 13.70
C ASP A 586 -7.11 28.93 13.73
N ASP A 587 -6.42 29.25 12.62
CA ASP A 587 -4.98 29.11 12.50
C ASP A 587 -4.21 30.18 13.30
N ARG A 588 -3.88 29.83 14.55
CA ARG A 588 -3.08 30.66 15.45
C ARG A 588 -1.72 31.03 14.87
N HIS A 589 -1.09 30.16 14.09
CA HIS A 589 0.24 30.43 13.53
C HIS A 589 0.15 31.51 12.46
N LEU A 590 -0.80 31.38 11.52
CA LEU A 590 -1.05 32.42 10.52
C LEU A 590 -1.40 33.76 11.18
N GLN A 591 -2.30 33.76 12.18
CA GLN A 591 -2.65 34.98 12.90
C GLN A 591 -1.44 35.60 13.62
N THR A 592 -0.56 34.78 14.20
CA THR A 592 0.69 35.26 14.84
C THR A 592 1.62 35.93 13.83
N ILE A 593 1.80 35.32 12.65
CA ILE A 593 2.65 35.90 11.59
C ILE A 593 2.06 37.22 11.08
N ILE A 594 0.75 37.28 10.85
CA ILE A 594 0.07 38.51 10.43
C ILE A 594 0.25 39.61 11.49
N GLN A 595 0.13 39.28 12.77
CA GLN A 595 0.39 40.22 13.87
C GLN A 595 1.85 40.71 13.88
N GLN A 596 2.82 39.83 13.64
CA GLN A 596 4.24 40.21 13.56
C GLN A 596 4.53 41.15 12.38
N ILE A 597 3.82 41.00 11.27
CA ILE A 597 3.91 41.92 10.12
C ILE A 597 3.25 43.26 10.44
N LYS A 598 2.11 43.26 11.15
CA LYS A 598 1.36 44.49 11.51
C LYS A 598 2.00 45.32 12.62
N VAL A 599 2.82 44.70 13.47
CA VAL A 599 3.50 45.39 14.58
C VAL A 599 5.01 45.44 14.32
N PRO A 600 5.49 46.15 13.29
CA PRO A 600 6.87 46.62 13.34
C PRO A 600 6.91 47.67 14.45
N ASN A 601 7.74 47.47 15.48
CA ASN A 601 8.02 48.54 16.46
C ASN A 601 8.28 49.83 15.68
N THR A 602 7.72 50.96 16.12
CA THR A 602 7.98 52.29 15.55
C THR A 602 9.48 52.51 15.31
N PHE A 603 10.33 51.98 16.20
CA PHE A 603 11.79 51.99 16.11
C PHE A 603 12.38 51.22 14.91
N LEU A 604 11.71 50.16 14.44
CA LEU A 604 12.13 49.30 13.33
C LEU A 604 11.76 49.87 11.96
N PHE A 605 10.70 50.70 11.89
CA PHE A 605 10.34 51.41 10.67
C PHE A 605 11.49 52.32 10.22
N TYR A 606 11.96 53.23 11.09
CA TYR A 606 13.09 54.13 10.78
C TYR A 606 14.39 53.40 10.37
N MET A 607 14.54 52.16 10.81
CA MET A 607 15.72 51.30 10.60
C MET A 607 15.72 50.56 9.25
N ILE A 608 14.55 50.34 8.65
CA ILE A 608 14.43 49.71 7.32
C ILE A 608 14.73 50.72 6.19
N PHE A 609 14.53 52.02 6.45
CA PHE A 609 14.65 53.09 5.45
C PHE A 609 16.03 53.78 5.40
N PHE A 610 16.78 53.80 6.51
CA PHE A 610 18.09 54.45 6.55
C PHE A 610 19.25 53.44 6.59
N SER A 611 19.76 53.07 5.41
CA SER A 611 21.10 52.46 5.26
C SER A 611 21.90 53.08 4.10
N SER A 612 21.61 54.32 3.73
CA SER A 612 22.43 55.09 2.78
C SER A 612 22.37 56.57 3.13
N LEU A 613 23.16 56.97 4.12
CA LEU A 613 23.66 58.34 4.27
C LEU A 613 25.17 58.27 4.43
#